data_AF-A0A098AU83-F1
#
_entry.id   AF-A0A098AU83-F1
#
_cell.length_a   1.000
_cell.length_b   1.000
_cell.length_c   1.000
_cell.angle_alpha   90.00
_cell.angle_beta   90.00
_cell.angle_gamma   90.00
#
_symmetry.space_group_name_H-M   'P 1'
#
loop_
_entity.id
_entity.type
_entity.pdbx_description
1 polymer ?
#
loop_
_entity_poly.entity_id
_entity_poly.type
_entity_poly.pdbx_seq_one_letter_code
_entity_poly.pdbx_strand_id
1 'polypeptide(L)'
;MSTLVIYDSTGYIISQVSSSVREPQGIPFLWVDIPEGKQIKITDGIGVDVSVTPHQAILEDIPPTEMEILQAKSEEQAVTIDVILTEIIPSLMA
;
A
#
# COMPACT_ATOMS: atom_id res chain seq x y z
N MET A 1 -3.78 10.57 10.56
CA MET A 1 -3.24 9.91 11.75
C MET A 1 -1.74 9.92 11.57
N SER A 2 -1.00 10.63 12.41
CA SER A 2 0.45 10.77 12.21
C SER A 2 1.19 9.58 12.81
N THR A 3 2.08 8.99 12.03
CA THR A 3 2.92 7.85 12.39
C THR A 3 4.35 8.33 12.59
N LEU A 4 4.96 8.00 13.72
CA LEU A 4 6.39 8.22 13.94
C LEU A 4 7.17 7.09 13.27
N VAL A 5 8.07 7.45 12.37
CA VAL A 5 8.95 6.52 11.68
C VAL A 5 10.38 6.75 12.14
N ILE A 6 11.02 5.70 12.65
CA ILE A 6 12.43 5.67 13.04
C ILE A 6 13.19 4.88 11.98
N TYR A 7 14.29 5.44 11.49
CA TYR A 7 15.04 4.88 10.37
C TYR A 7 16.55 5.07 10.57
N ASP A 8 17.35 4.32 9.80
CA ASP A 8 18.80 4.44 9.80
C ASP A 8 19.33 5.40 8.73
N SER A 9 20.65 5.54 8.63
CA SER A 9 21.30 6.43 7.64
C SER A 9 21.12 6.01 6.17
N THR A 10 20.56 4.83 5.91
CA THR A 10 20.27 4.33 4.56
C THR A 10 18.79 4.44 4.19
N GLY A 11 17.94 4.87 5.13
CA GLY A 11 16.50 4.96 4.93
C GLY A 11 15.75 3.68 5.29
N TYR A 12 16.42 2.72 5.92
CA TYR A 12 15.80 1.47 6.37
C TYR A 12 14.93 1.73 7.59
N ILE A 13 13.71 1.18 7.60
CA ILE A 13 12.77 1.37 8.70
C ILE A 13 13.13 0.45 9.88
N ILE A 14 13.41 1.04 11.03
CA ILE A 14 13.68 0.32 12.27
C ILE A 14 12.39 0.12 13.07
N SER A 15 11.55 1.16 13.15
CA SER A 15 10.32 1.12 13.93
C SER A 15 9.29 2.10 13.41
N GLN A 16 8.02 1.74 13.54
CA GLN A 16 6.87 2.56 13.22
C GLN A 16 5.92 2.55 14.41
N VAL A 17 5.55 3.74 14.90
CA VAL A 17 4.65 3.85 16.05
C VAL A 17 3.53 4.83 15.75
N SER A 18 2.30 4.34 15.87
CA SER A 18 1.07 5.06 15.67
C SER A 18 0.47 5.49 17.00
N SER A 19 0.98 6.57 17.61
CA SER A 19 0.34 7.32 18.71
C SER A 19 1.19 8.53 19.09
N SER A 20 0.73 9.31 20.08
CA SER A 20 1.47 10.39 20.73
C SER A 20 2.61 9.84 21.62
N VAL A 21 3.62 9.27 20.98
CA VAL A 21 4.87 8.86 21.61
C VAL A 21 5.83 10.03 21.75
N ARG A 22 6.73 9.92 22.73
CA ARG A 22 7.83 10.88 22.91
C ARG A 22 8.76 10.83 21.70
N GLU A 23 9.15 12.00 21.21
CA GLU A 23 10.14 12.12 20.14
C GLU A 23 11.50 11.56 20.57
N PRO A 24 12.10 10.69 19.74
CA PRO A 24 13.44 10.19 20.00
C PRO A 24 14.48 11.31 20.02
N GLN A 25 15.55 11.10 20.78
CA GLN A 25 16.68 12.03 20.87
C GLN A 25 17.94 11.31 20.38
N GLY A 26 18.65 11.93 19.43
CA GLY A 26 19.91 11.39 18.89
C GLY A 26 19.77 10.26 17.86
N ILE A 27 18.55 9.93 17.42
CA ILE A 27 18.31 8.99 16.31
C ILE A 27 17.42 9.65 15.23
N PRO A 28 17.63 9.35 13.94
CA PRO A 28 16.79 9.88 12.87
C PRO A 28 15.34 9.42 13.01
N PHE A 29 14.41 10.38 12.91
CA PHE A 29 12.98 10.11 12.91
C PHE A 29 12.25 11.12 12.01
N LEU A 30 11.04 10.76 11.59
CA LEU A 30 10.14 11.67 10.88
C LEU A 30 8.68 11.31 11.19
N TRP A 31 7.82 12.32 11.23
CA TRP A 31 6.37 12.13 11.34
C TRP A 31 5.78 12.05 9.93
N VAL A 32 4.95 11.03 9.67
CA VAL A 32 4.28 10.81 8.38
C VAL A 32 2.78 10.79 8.57
N ASP A 33 2.07 11.54 7.75
CA ASP A 33 0.65 11.32 7.55
C ASP A 33 0.46 10.33 6.41
N ILE A 34 0.01 9.12 6.75
CA ILE A 34 -0.25 8.06 5.78
C ILE A 34 -1.73 8.16 5.37
N PRO A 35 -2.04 8.43 4.09
CA PRO A 35 -3.41 8.45 3.60
C PRO A 35 -4.00 7.04 3.57
N GLU A 36 -5.32 6.95 3.51
CA GLU A 36 -6.03 5.67 3.42
C GLU A 36 -5.60 4.89 2.16
N GLY A 37 -5.49 3.56 2.29
CA GLY A 37 -5.05 2.67 1.20
C GLY A 37 -3.54 2.68 0.93
N LYS A 38 -2.75 3.48 1.65
CA LYS A 38 -1.28 3.50 1.55
C LYS A 38 -0.62 2.94 2.80
N GLN A 39 0.62 2.51 2.64
CA GLN A 39 1.53 2.12 3.74
C GLN A 39 2.94 2.66 3.48
N ILE A 40 3.78 2.72 4.51
CA ILE A 40 5.21 2.95 4.32
C ILE A 40 5.77 1.81 3.49
N LYS A 41 6.58 2.13 2.48
CA LYS A 41 7.23 1.13 1.64
C LYS A 41 8.10 0.21 2.49
N ILE A 42 7.78 -1.09 2.49
CA ILE A 42 8.56 -2.13 3.17
C ILE A 42 9.07 -3.22 2.23
N THR A 43 8.66 -3.19 0.96
CA THR A 43 8.98 -4.22 -0.04
C THR A 43 10.48 -4.52 -0.18
N ASP A 44 11.35 -3.50 -0.08
CA ASP A 44 12.80 -3.62 -0.10
C ASP A 44 13.46 -3.10 1.20
N GLY A 45 12.65 -2.86 2.23
CA GLY A 45 13.08 -2.32 3.52
C GLY A 45 13.39 -0.81 3.54
N ILE A 46 13.51 -0.16 2.38
CA ILE A 46 13.78 1.28 2.27
C ILE A 46 12.45 2.04 2.25
N GLY A 47 12.09 2.61 3.39
CA GLY A 47 10.86 3.37 3.58
C GLY A 47 11.05 4.88 3.70
N VAL A 48 12.30 5.36 3.74
CA VAL A 48 12.64 6.79 3.81
C VAL A 48 13.68 7.15 2.76
N ASP A 49 13.41 8.20 1.99
CA ASP A 49 14.39 8.84 1.13
C ASP A 49 15.29 9.76 1.96
N VAL A 50 16.52 9.29 2.21
CA VAL A 50 17.57 10.01 2.92
C VAL A 50 18.44 10.88 2.02
N SER A 51 18.20 10.89 0.70
CA SER A 51 18.96 11.70 -0.26
C SER A 51 18.53 13.17 -0.31
N VAL A 52 17.35 13.48 0.24
CA VAL A 52 16.73 14.81 0.25
C VAL A 52 16.68 15.39 1.67
N THR A 53 16.71 16.72 1.82
CA THR A 53 16.57 17.38 3.13
C THR A 53 15.42 18.40 3.09
N PRO A 54 14.37 18.26 3.92
CA PRO A 54 14.17 17.21 4.92
C PRO A 54 13.94 15.82 4.28
N HIS A 55 14.35 14.75 4.98
CA HIS A 55 14.10 13.37 4.54
C HIS A 55 12.59 13.13 4.35
N GLN A 56 12.22 12.26 3.42
CA GLN A 56 10.82 12.03 3.06
C GLN A 56 10.45 10.56 3.15
N ALA A 57 9.24 10.26 3.64
CA ALA A 57 8.74 8.89 3.62
C ALA A 57 8.34 8.46 2.21
N ILE A 58 8.64 7.22 1.87
CA ILE A 58 8.23 6.58 0.62
C ILE A 58 6.98 5.76 0.93
N LEU A 59 5.89 6.03 0.21
CA LEU A 59 4.62 5.33 0.39
C LEU A 59 4.34 4.40 -0.79
N GLU A 60 3.78 3.23 -0.49
CA GLU A 60 3.28 2.27 -1.48
C GLU A 60 1.81 1.95 -1.22
N ASP A 61 1.14 1.39 -2.23
CA ASP A 61 -0.23 0.89 -2.07
C ASP A 61 -0.25 -0.35 -1.18
N ILE A 62 -1.25 -0.44 -0.31
CA ILE A 62 -1.48 -1.66 0.46
C ILE A 62 -1.83 -2.77 -0.54
N PRO A 63 -1.09 -3.90 -0.53
CA PRO A 63 -1.40 -4.99 -1.44
C PRO A 63 -2.79 -5.56 -1.10
N PRO A 64 -3.59 -5.93 -2.12
CA PRO A 64 -4.89 -6.52 -1.87
C PRO A 64 -4.74 -7.84 -1.12
N THR A 65 -5.66 -8.09 -0.20
CA THR A 65 -5.74 -9.35 0.53
C THR A 65 -6.10 -10.49 -0.40
N GLU A 66 -5.79 -11.72 -0.01
CA GLU A 66 -6.18 -12.91 -0.79
C GLU A 66 -7.70 -12.96 -1.02
N MET A 67 -8.51 -12.56 -0.03
CA MET A 67 -9.96 -12.50 -0.19
C MET A 67 -10.40 -11.46 -1.21
N GLU A 68 -9.82 -10.26 -1.21
CA GLU A 68 -10.13 -9.23 -2.21
C GLU A 68 -9.71 -9.68 -3.62
N ILE A 69 -8.56 -10.35 -3.74
CA ILE A 69 -8.11 -10.94 -5.00
C ILE A 69 -9.10 -12.01 -5.49
N LEU A 70 -9.59 -12.88 -4.60
CA LEU A 70 -10.55 -13.92 -4.94
C LEU A 70 -11.91 -13.34 -5.33
N GLN A 71 -12.37 -12.30 -4.62
CA GLN A 71 -13.60 -11.61 -4.94
C GLN A 71 -13.52 -10.92 -6.31
N ALA A 72 -12.45 -10.17 -6.57
CA ALA A 72 -12.24 -9.51 -7.85
C ALA A 72 -12.23 -10.52 -9.02
N LYS A 73 -11.58 -11.68 -8.84
CA LYS A 73 -11.61 -12.76 -9.82
C LYS A 73 -13.02 -13.33 -10.03
N SER A 74 -13.81 -13.49 -8.96
CA SER A 74 -15.19 -13.97 -9.07
C SER A 74 -16.09 -12.98 -9.81
N GLU A 75 -15.90 -11.68 -9.57
CA GLU A 75 -16.64 -10.62 -10.25
C GLU A 75 -16.27 -10.54 -11.74
N GLU A 76 -14.97 -10.63 -12.07
CA GLU A 76 -14.49 -10.70 -13.46
C GLU A 76 -15.06 -11.92 -14.20
N GLN A 77 -15.10 -13.08 -13.55
CA GLN A 77 -15.72 -14.29 -14.10
C GLN A 77 -17.21 -14.10 -14.33
N ALA A 78 -17.93 -13.48 -13.40
CA ALA A 78 -19.37 -13.22 -13.54
C ALA A 78 -19.67 -12.30 -14.73
N VAL A 79 -18.90 -11.23 -14.91
CA VAL A 79 -19.01 -10.34 -16.08
C VAL A 79 -18.76 -11.09 -17.38
N THR A 80 -17.72 -11.92 -17.42
CA THR A 80 -17.40 -12.73 -18.61
C THR A 80 -18.53 -13.70 -18.97
N ILE A 81 -19.12 -14.34 -17.97
CA ILE A 81 -20.28 -15.24 -18.16
C ILE A 81 -21.48 -14.47 -18.72
N ASP A 82 -21.77 -13.28 -18.19
CA ASP A 82 -22.89 -12.46 -18.65
C ASP A 82 -22.75 -12.06 -20.13
N VAL A 83 -21.57 -11.60 -20.56
CA VAL A 83 -21.28 -11.28 -21.97
C VAL A 83 -21.47 -12.51 -22.87
N ILE A 84 -20.99 -13.68 -22.44
CA ILE A 84 -21.16 -14.92 -23.21
C ILE A 84 -22.65 -15.25 -23.39
N LEU A 85 -23.43 -15.18 -22.32
CA LEU A 85 -24.85 -15.55 -22.33
C LEU A 85 -25.73 -14.55 -23.09
N THR A 86 -25.40 -13.26 -23.04
CA THR A 86 -26.26 -12.18 -23.58
C THR A 86 -25.89 -11.75 -24.99
N GLU A 87 -24.62 -11.87 -25.39
CA GLU A 87 -24.15 -11.41 -26.69
C GLU A 87 -23.72 -12.56 -27.59
N ILE A 88 -22.83 -13.42 -27.08
CA ILE A 88 -22.12 -14.39 -27.92
C ILE A 88 -23.03 -15.59 -28.28
N ILE A 89 -23.67 -16.22 -27.29
CA ILE A 89 -24.52 -17.39 -27.54
C ILE A 89 -25.73 -17.03 -28.42
N PRO A 90 -26.47 -15.93 -28.18
CA PRO A 90 -27.58 -15.55 -29.04
C PRO A 90 -27.14 -15.28 -30.49
N SER A 91 -25.96 -14.67 -30.70
CA SER A 91 -25.41 -14.42 -32.04
C SER A 91 -25.00 -15.70 -32.79
N LEU A 92 -24.68 -16.79 -32.09
CA LEU A 92 -24.31 -18.08 -32.70
C LEU A 92 -25.53 -18.94 -33.06
N MET A 93 -26.69 -18.64 -32.46
CA MET A 93 -27.94 -19.38 -32.64
C MET A 93 -28.90 -18.75 -33.65
N ALA A 94 -28.58 -17.55 -34.14
CA ALA A 94 -29.29 -16.83 -35.20
C ALA A 94 -28.77 -17.21 -36.59
#